data_AF-A0A968JFK2-F1
#
_entry.id   AF-A0A968JFK2-F1
#
_cell.length_a   1.000
_cell.length_b   1.000
_cell.length_c   1.000
_cell.angle_alpha   90.00
_cell.angle_beta   90.00
_cell.angle_gamma   90.00
#
_symmetry.space_group_name_H-M   'P 1'
#
loop_
_entity.id
_entity.type
_entity.pdbx_description
1 polymer ?
#
loop_
_entity_poly.entity_id
_entity_poly.type
_entity_poly.pdbx_seq_one_letter_code
_entity_poly.pdbx_strand_id
1 'polypeptide(L)'
;MNDLIQLGLFLLSIFSLTSLIIWPRIKLSWLQQVVRTIIISLPFERIPSLEIAGVSLRISQILVLVGVWFFFILLAKNDSKITSIKIKKINIILFSFLIASIPSFFAVVNQTRFLTTLIATLLAFGATFLISQFEVNPFKRVKELTISLTLVSIFGAYQFIGDLLGIPFNFTGLREQYTKIVFGIPRIQATALEPLYFAGMLFLPIFASLIFTSFHQRIIPKIKPIPNILTSNTSLFIFLTIIFLATYSKAAIIILVLVLILLLIFLSFKVNTNL
;
A
#
# COMPACT_ATOMS: atom_id res chain seq x y z
N MET A 1 -0.79 -32.33 16.64
CA MET A 1 -1.68 -32.44 15.47
C MET A 1 -3.14 -32.18 15.84
N ASN A 2 -3.65 -32.77 16.94
CA ASN A 2 -5.00 -32.53 17.43
C ASN A 2 -5.29 -31.05 17.74
N ASP A 3 -4.36 -30.32 18.35
CA ASP A 3 -4.57 -28.91 18.72
C ASP A 3 -4.76 -27.99 17.50
N LEU A 4 -4.04 -28.27 16.40
CA LEU A 4 -4.19 -27.52 15.15
C LEU A 4 -5.55 -27.79 14.48
N ILE A 5 -6.01 -29.03 14.53
CA ILE A 5 -7.34 -29.41 14.01
C ILE A 5 -8.44 -28.76 14.84
N GLN A 6 -8.32 -28.79 16.18
CA GLN A 6 -9.26 -28.13 17.08
C GLN A 6 -9.28 -26.61 16.88
N LEU A 7 -8.12 -25.98 16.76
CA LEU A 7 -8.01 -24.56 16.43
C LEU A 7 -8.67 -24.24 15.08
N GLY A 8 -8.43 -25.07 14.06
CA GLY A 8 -9.04 -24.92 12.74
C GLY A 8 -10.56 -25.00 12.79
N LEU A 9 -11.10 -25.99 13.49
CA LEU A 9 -12.55 -26.16 13.68
C LEU A 9 -13.16 -24.99 14.47
N PHE A 10 -12.46 -24.50 15.50
CA PHE A 10 -12.88 -23.35 16.28
C PHE A 10 -12.90 -22.06 15.44
N LEU A 11 -11.88 -21.83 14.61
CA LEU A 11 -11.85 -20.68 13.70
C LEU A 11 -12.95 -20.78 12.63
N LEU A 12 -13.22 -21.98 12.11
CA LEU A 12 -14.31 -22.22 11.16
C LEU A 12 -15.69 -21.99 11.80
N SER A 13 -15.90 -22.37 13.05
CA SER A 13 -17.16 -22.14 13.76
C SER A 13 -17.38 -20.66 14.07
N ILE A 14 -16.33 -19.93 14.46
CA ILE A 14 -16.39 -18.47 14.59
C ILE A 14 -16.73 -17.83 13.24
N PHE A 15 -16.05 -18.26 12.17
CA PHE A 15 -16.26 -17.72 10.83
C PHE A 15 -17.69 -17.97 10.31
N SER A 16 -18.26 -19.16 10.56
CA SER A 16 -19.63 -19.48 10.16
C SER A 16 -20.65 -18.69 10.98
N LEU A 17 -20.47 -18.62 12.31
CA LEU A 17 -21.34 -17.84 13.20
C LEU A 17 -21.35 -16.36 12.82
N THR A 18 -20.17 -15.78 12.62
CA THR A 18 -20.04 -14.36 12.21
C THR A 18 -20.61 -14.12 10.82
N SER A 19 -20.46 -15.08 9.89
CA SER A 19 -21.10 -15.00 8.56
C SER A 19 -22.62 -14.92 8.68
N LEU A 20 -23.23 -15.77 9.51
CA LEU A 20 -24.69 -15.79 9.73
C LEU A 20 -25.19 -14.47 10.33
N ILE A 21 -24.45 -13.90 11.28
CA ILE A 21 -24.80 -12.61 11.91
C ILE A 21 -24.67 -11.45 10.91
N ILE A 22 -23.64 -11.46 10.07
CA ILE A 22 -23.33 -10.38 9.13
C ILE A 22 -24.21 -10.45 7.87
N TRP A 23 -24.58 -11.66 7.42
CA TRP A 23 -25.36 -11.92 6.20
C TRP A 23 -26.57 -11.00 5.96
N PRO A 24 -27.49 -10.77 6.92
CA PRO A 24 -28.64 -9.91 6.68
C PRO A 24 -28.25 -8.43 6.51
N ARG A 25 -27.13 -8.00 7.11
CA ARG A 25 -26.75 -6.58 7.25
C ARG A 25 -25.75 -6.09 6.22
N ILE A 26 -24.96 -6.99 5.65
CA ILE A 26 -23.86 -6.62 4.75
C ILE A 26 -24.38 -5.93 3.47
N LYS A 27 -23.65 -4.90 3.06
CA LYS A 27 -23.93 -4.07 1.88
C LYS A 27 -22.65 -3.86 1.08
N LEU A 28 -22.76 -3.60 -0.21
CA LEU A 28 -21.62 -3.25 -1.07
C LEU A 28 -20.78 -2.07 -0.54
N SER A 29 -21.40 -1.10 0.15
CA SER A 29 -20.67 0.03 0.75
C SER A 29 -19.68 -0.40 1.84
N TRP A 30 -19.94 -1.51 2.53
CA TRP A 30 -19.02 -2.06 3.53
C TRP A 30 -17.78 -2.64 2.85
N LEU A 31 -17.97 -3.38 1.76
CA LEU A 31 -16.86 -3.87 0.93
C LEU A 31 -16.00 -2.71 0.42
N GLN A 32 -16.63 -1.64 -0.11
CA GLN A 32 -15.91 -0.44 -0.55
C GLN A 32 -15.14 0.26 0.58
N GLN A 33 -15.69 0.28 1.80
CA GLN A 33 -15.00 0.82 2.96
C GLN A 33 -13.81 -0.06 3.37
N VAL A 34 -13.93 -1.39 3.30
CA VAL A 34 -12.80 -2.31 3.50
C VAL A 34 -11.71 -2.05 2.46
N VAL A 35 -12.06 -1.95 1.17
CA VAL A 35 -11.11 -1.62 0.10
C VAL A 35 -10.39 -0.30 0.35
N ARG A 36 -11.11 0.72 0.78
CA ARG A 36 -10.52 2.01 1.19
C ARG A 36 -9.49 1.84 2.32
N THR A 37 -9.83 1.07 3.36
CA THR A 37 -8.93 0.83 4.48
C THR A 37 -7.71 0.01 4.05
N ILE A 38 -7.87 -0.95 3.13
CA ILE A 38 -6.73 -1.67 2.53
C ILE A 38 -5.74 -0.67 1.93
N ILE A 39 -6.22 0.25 1.09
CA ILE A 39 -5.38 1.27 0.44
C ILE A 39 -4.65 2.12 1.49
N ILE A 40 -5.35 2.65 2.49
CA ILE A 40 -4.75 3.48 3.55
C ILE A 40 -3.73 2.68 4.37
N SER A 41 -3.94 1.37 4.53
CA SER A 41 -3.06 0.48 5.28
C SER A 41 -1.79 0.04 4.51
N LEU A 42 -1.72 0.25 3.19
CA LEU A 42 -0.58 -0.20 2.37
C LEU A 42 0.79 0.29 2.88
N PRO A 43 0.94 1.56 3.34
CA PRO A 43 2.22 2.03 3.88
C PRO A 43 2.64 1.33 5.18
N PHE A 44 1.71 0.72 5.92
CA PHE A 44 1.96 0.06 7.21
C PHE A 44 2.37 -1.40 7.01
N GLU A 45 3.55 -1.60 6.42
CA GLU A 45 3.99 -2.93 6.02
C GLU A 45 4.47 -3.80 7.20
N ARG A 46 5.25 -3.21 8.10
CA ARG A 46 5.90 -3.86 9.24
C ARG A 46 5.25 -3.47 10.57
N ILE A 47 4.86 -2.22 10.74
CA ILE A 47 4.31 -1.71 11.99
C ILE A 47 2.93 -1.11 11.68
N PRO A 48 1.83 -1.59 12.29
CA PRO A 48 1.74 -2.72 13.22
C PRO A 48 1.64 -4.08 12.49
N SER A 49 2.40 -5.08 12.92
CA SER A 49 2.24 -6.48 12.49
C SER A 49 2.36 -7.44 13.68
N LEU A 50 1.75 -8.62 13.55
CA LEU A 50 1.82 -9.69 14.54
C LEU A 50 2.66 -10.83 13.98
N GLU A 51 3.71 -11.25 14.70
CA GLU A 51 4.49 -12.43 14.34
C GLU A 51 3.84 -13.68 14.94
N ILE A 52 3.31 -14.56 14.09
CA ILE A 52 2.66 -15.81 14.51
C ILE A 52 3.38 -16.94 13.79
N ALA A 53 4.03 -17.83 14.54
CA ALA A 53 4.75 -19.00 14.01
C ALA A 53 5.75 -18.67 12.88
N GLY A 54 6.47 -17.54 13.00
CA GLY A 54 7.45 -17.09 11.99
C GLY A 54 6.85 -16.40 10.76
N VAL A 55 5.54 -16.18 10.72
CA VAL A 55 4.85 -15.42 9.67
C VAL A 55 4.41 -14.07 10.25
N SER A 56 4.76 -12.97 9.57
CA SER A 56 4.29 -11.63 9.92
C SER A 56 2.91 -11.38 9.32
N LEU A 57 1.89 -11.38 10.17
CA LEU A 57 0.52 -11.04 9.82
C LEU A 57 0.35 -9.52 9.83
N ARG A 58 0.08 -8.95 8.65
CA ARG A 58 -0.08 -7.50 8.45
C ARG A 58 -1.56 -7.11 8.50
N ILE A 59 -1.85 -5.89 8.94
CA ILE A 59 -3.22 -5.35 8.93
C ILE A 59 -3.83 -5.39 7.53
N SER A 60 -3.05 -5.02 6.50
CA SER A 60 -3.51 -5.07 5.11
C SER A 60 -3.93 -6.47 4.68
N GLN A 61 -3.23 -7.51 5.11
CA GLN A 61 -3.57 -8.91 4.81
C GLN A 61 -4.88 -9.33 5.49
N ILE A 62 -5.09 -8.93 6.75
CA ILE A 62 -6.35 -9.17 7.48
C ILE A 62 -7.51 -8.49 6.76
N LEU A 63 -7.34 -7.22 6.36
CA LEU A 63 -8.37 -6.47 5.63
C LEU A 63 -8.68 -7.09 4.27
N VAL A 64 -7.68 -7.66 3.58
CA VAL A 64 -7.91 -8.42 2.34
C VAL A 64 -8.76 -9.65 2.59
N LEU A 65 -8.47 -10.43 3.64
CA LEU A 65 -9.28 -11.60 4.01
C LEU A 65 -10.72 -11.20 4.31
N VAL A 66 -10.94 -10.13 5.07
CA VAL A 66 -12.27 -9.58 5.34
C VAL A 66 -12.96 -9.12 4.05
N GLY A 67 -12.25 -8.44 3.15
CA GLY A 67 -12.80 -7.98 1.88
C GLY A 67 -13.19 -9.13 0.95
N VAL A 68 -12.36 -10.16 0.83
CA VAL A 68 -12.65 -11.38 0.06
C VAL A 68 -13.85 -12.10 0.64
N TRP A 69 -13.92 -12.22 1.97
CA TRP A 69 -15.06 -12.82 2.65
C TRP A 69 -16.37 -12.05 2.41
N PHE A 70 -16.35 -10.72 2.52
CA PHE A 70 -17.50 -9.85 2.23
C PHE A 70 -17.96 -9.98 0.78
N PHE A 71 -17.01 -10.07 -0.16
CA PHE A 71 -17.29 -10.31 -1.57
C PHE A 71 -18.04 -11.64 -1.78
N PHE A 72 -17.57 -12.74 -1.18
CA PHE A 72 -18.23 -14.04 -1.31
C PHE A 72 -19.62 -14.08 -0.65
N ILE A 73 -19.81 -13.43 0.51
CA ILE A 73 -21.15 -13.33 1.13
C ILE A 73 -22.11 -12.59 0.20
N LEU A 74 -21.70 -11.45 -0.35
CA LEU A 74 -22.56 -10.65 -1.21
C LEU A 74 -22.86 -11.35 -2.55
N LEU A 75 -21.90 -12.11 -3.08
CA LEU A 75 -22.13 -13.00 -4.23
C LEU A 75 -23.17 -14.07 -3.91
N ALA A 76 -23.03 -14.76 -2.78
CA ALA A 76 -23.96 -15.81 -2.37
C ALA A 76 -25.37 -15.27 -2.10
N LYS A 77 -25.50 -13.99 -1.72
CA LYS A 77 -26.78 -13.28 -1.57
C LYS A 77 -27.42 -12.90 -2.91
N ASN A 78 -26.74 -13.11 -4.05
CA ASN A 78 -27.14 -12.61 -5.36
C ASN A 78 -27.45 -11.11 -5.35
N ASP A 79 -26.64 -10.30 -4.63
CA ASP A 79 -26.81 -8.85 -4.62
C ASP A 79 -26.69 -8.31 -6.07
N SER A 80 -27.79 -7.73 -6.57
CA SER A 80 -27.90 -7.27 -7.96
C SER A 80 -26.84 -6.26 -8.35
N LYS A 81 -26.29 -5.52 -7.38
CA LYS A 81 -25.21 -4.56 -7.62
C LYS A 81 -23.88 -5.22 -7.85
N ILE A 82 -23.64 -6.43 -7.34
CA ILE A 82 -22.39 -7.16 -7.53
C ILE A 82 -22.45 -8.06 -8.76
N THR A 83 -23.57 -8.74 -8.96
CA THR A 83 -23.76 -9.62 -10.12
C THR A 83 -23.76 -8.85 -11.45
N SER A 84 -24.09 -7.56 -11.42
CA SER A 84 -24.02 -6.67 -12.58
C SER A 84 -22.62 -6.12 -12.88
N ILE A 85 -21.65 -6.26 -11.97
CA ILE A 85 -20.30 -5.71 -12.18
C ILE A 85 -19.50 -6.62 -13.10
N LYS A 86 -19.19 -6.12 -14.28
CA LYS A 86 -18.27 -6.81 -15.21
C LYS A 86 -16.85 -6.84 -14.64
N ILE A 87 -16.17 -7.97 -14.77
CA ILE A 87 -14.76 -8.11 -14.38
C ILE A 87 -13.92 -7.16 -15.24
N LYS A 88 -13.12 -6.29 -14.60
CA LYS A 88 -12.23 -5.38 -15.33
C LYS A 88 -11.12 -6.16 -16.04
N LYS A 89 -10.68 -5.67 -17.21
CA LYS A 89 -9.61 -6.31 -18.03
C LYS A 89 -8.35 -6.62 -17.24
N ILE A 90 -7.95 -5.73 -16.32
CA ILE A 90 -6.78 -5.94 -15.46
C ILE A 90 -6.90 -7.22 -14.63
N ASN A 91 -8.10 -7.55 -14.14
CA ASN A 91 -8.33 -8.77 -13.36
C ASN A 91 -8.23 -10.02 -14.23
N ILE A 92 -8.61 -9.94 -15.50
CA ILE A 92 -8.44 -11.06 -16.44
C ILE A 92 -6.95 -11.38 -16.61
N ILE A 93 -6.11 -10.35 -16.79
CA ILE A 93 -4.64 -10.51 -16.90
C ILE A 93 -4.06 -11.09 -15.60
N LEU A 94 -4.54 -10.61 -14.45
CA LEU A 94 -4.11 -11.12 -13.14
C LEU A 94 -4.47 -12.61 -12.97
N PHE A 95 -5.70 -13.00 -13.30
CA PHE A 95 -6.12 -14.40 -13.25
C PHE A 95 -5.37 -15.27 -14.26
N SER A 96 -5.10 -14.76 -15.46
CA SER A 96 -4.31 -15.52 -16.45
C SER A 96 -2.89 -15.77 -15.97
N PHE A 97 -2.28 -14.79 -15.28
CA PHE A 97 -0.97 -14.98 -14.68
C PHE A 97 -1.00 -16.05 -13.57
N LEU A 98 -2.00 -16.02 -12.69
CA LEU A 98 -2.15 -17.06 -11.66
C LEU A 98 -2.32 -18.46 -12.27
N ILE A 99 -3.17 -18.60 -13.28
CA ILE A 99 -3.38 -19.87 -13.98
C ILE A 99 -2.09 -20.34 -14.66
N ALA A 100 -1.37 -19.44 -15.33
CA ALA A 100 -0.09 -19.75 -15.97
C ALA A 100 0.99 -20.18 -14.98
N SER A 101 0.87 -19.82 -13.69
CA SER A 101 1.80 -20.24 -12.65
C SER A 101 1.57 -21.67 -12.12
N ILE A 102 0.37 -22.25 -12.31
CA ILE A 102 0.00 -23.56 -11.74
C ILE A 102 0.97 -24.70 -12.12
N PRO A 103 1.47 -24.83 -13.37
CA PRO A 103 2.41 -25.89 -13.72
C PRO A 103 3.69 -25.87 -12.86
N SER A 104 4.15 -24.68 -12.45
CA SER A 104 5.34 -24.56 -11.60
C SER A 104 5.15 -25.15 -10.20
N PHE A 105 3.90 -25.30 -9.74
CA PHE A 105 3.61 -25.81 -8.40
C PHE A 105 4.00 -27.28 -8.25
N PHE A 106 4.01 -28.03 -9.36
CA PHE A 106 4.40 -29.44 -9.37
C PHE A 106 5.93 -29.64 -9.33
N ALA A 107 6.71 -28.61 -9.63
CA ALA A 107 8.18 -28.66 -9.63
C ALA A 107 8.82 -28.14 -8.32
N VAL A 108 8.01 -27.98 -7.27
CA VAL A 108 8.45 -27.38 -6.00
C VAL A 108 9.29 -28.38 -5.19
N VAL A 109 10.52 -27.98 -4.88
CA VAL A 109 11.42 -28.74 -3.97
C VAL A 109 11.14 -28.42 -2.50
N ASN A 110 10.93 -27.14 -2.17
CA ASN A 110 10.70 -26.69 -0.79
C ASN A 110 9.22 -26.32 -0.56
N GLN A 111 8.46 -27.27 -0.03
CA GLN A 111 7.02 -27.14 0.19
C GLN A 111 6.67 -26.02 1.18
N THR A 112 7.44 -25.85 2.26
CA THR A 112 7.18 -24.81 3.27
C THR A 112 7.33 -23.40 2.68
N ARG A 113 8.41 -23.17 1.93
CA ARG A 113 8.63 -21.88 1.24
C ARG A 113 7.61 -21.63 0.13
N PHE A 114 7.20 -22.69 -0.55
CA PHE A 114 6.14 -22.60 -1.55
C PHE A 114 4.81 -22.20 -0.92
N LEU A 115 4.35 -22.86 0.16
CA LEU A 115 3.08 -22.53 0.81
C LEU A 115 3.05 -21.09 1.32
N THR A 116 4.13 -20.64 1.98
CA THR A 116 4.23 -19.26 2.48
C THR A 116 4.21 -18.24 1.33
N THR A 117 4.93 -18.52 0.24
CA THR A 117 4.95 -17.66 -0.95
C THR A 117 3.59 -17.67 -1.66
N LEU A 118 2.93 -18.81 -1.77
CA LEU A 118 1.63 -18.97 -2.40
C LEU A 118 0.56 -18.19 -1.64
N ILE A 119 0.50 -18.31 -0.31
CA ILE A 119 -0.43 -17.56 0.54
C ILE A 119 -0.19 -16.05 0.39
N ALA A 120 1.07 -15.61 0.48
CA ALA A 120 1.41 -14.19 0.29
C ALA A 120 1.02 -13.68 -1.10
N THR A 121 1.23 -14.48 -2.13
CA THR A 121 0.84 -14.19 -3.51
C THR A 121 -0.67 -14.08 -3.63
N LEU A 122 -1.43 -15.06 -3.14
CA LEU A 122 -2.90 -15.03 -3.15
C LEU A 122 -3.47 -13.81 -2.42
N LEU A 123 -2.88 -13.40 -1.30
CA LEU A 123 -3.26 -12.19 -0.58
C LEU A 123 -2.96 -10.93 -1.41
N ALA A 124 -1.80 -10.84 -2.05
CA ALA A 124 -1.47 -9.73 -2.95
C ALA A 124 -2.42 -9.66 -4.15
N PHE A 125 -2.78 -10.81 -4.74
CA PHE A 125 -3.77 -10.92 -5.80
C PHE A 125 -5.17 -10.50 -5.30
N GLY A 126 -5.57 -10.97 -4.12
CA GLY A 126 -6.83 -10.58 -3.48
C GLY A 126 -6.92 -9.08 -3.26
N ALA A 127 -5.86 -8.46 -2.74
CA ALA A 127 -5.76 -7.00 -2.59
C ALA A 127 -5.92 -6.30 -3.95
N THR A 128 -5.17 -6.74 -4.95
CA THR A 128 -5.18 -6.13 -6.28
C THR A 128 -6.54 -6.27 -6.95
N PHE A 129 -7.17 -7.44 -6.86
CA PHE A 129 -8.52 -7.70 -7.35
C PHE A 129 -9.55 -6.80 -6.67
N LEU A 130 -9.54 -6.75 -5.34
CA LEU A 130 -10.50 -5.94 -4.58
C LEU A 130 -10.36 -4.45 -4.90
N ILE A 131 -9.13 -3.92 -4.89
CA ILE A 131 -8.84 -2.53 -5.21
C ILE A 131 -9.23 -2.23 -6.65
N SER A 132 -8.76 -3.02 -7.62
CA SER A 132 -9.01 -2.75 -9.02
C SER A 132 -10.51 -2.81 -9.33
N GLN A 133 -11.25 -3.76 -8.75
CA GLN A 133 -12.66 -4.02 -9.10
C GLN A 133 -13.60 -3.01 -8.43
N PHE A 134 -13.43 -2.75 -7.13
CA PHE A 134 -14.40 -2.02 -6.33
C PHE A 134 -14.00 -0.58 -6.02
N GLU A 135 -12.78 -0.16 -6.33
CA GLU A 135 -12.41 1.24 -6.22
C GLU A 135 -12.99 2.05 -7.39
N VAL A 136 -13.72 3.11 -7.04
CA VAL A 136 -14.49 3.92 -7.99
C VAL A 136 -13.69 5.16 -8.43
N ASN A 137 -12.88 5.75 -7.55
CA ASN A 137 -12.17 6.99 -7.85
C ASN A 137 -10.69 6.93 -7.42
N PRO A 138 -9.76 6.59 -8.33
CA PRO A 138 -8.34 6.45 -8.01
C PRO A 138 -7.73 7.77 -7.52
N PHE A 139 -8.13 8.92 -8.06
CA PHE A 139 -7.60 10.22 -7.66
C PHE A 139 -7.93 10.59 -6.21
N LYS A 140 -9.16 10.27 -5.76
CA LYS A 140 -9.53 10.46 -4.35
C LYS A 140 -8.64 9.60 -3.44
N ARG A 141 -8.23 8.42 -3.89
CA ARG A 141 -7.35 7.51 -3.14
C ARG A 141 -5.91 7.94 -3.13
N VAL A 142 -5.40 8.57 -4.19
CA VAL A 142 -4.08 9.22 -4.16
C VAL A 142 -4.01 10.22 -3.01
N LYS A 143 -5.05 11.04 -2.79
CA LYS A 143 -5.09 11.97 -1.65
C LYS A 143 -5.03 11.24 -0.29
N GLU A 144 -5.80 10.17 -0.12
CA GLU A 144 -5.82 9.39 1.12
C GLU A 144 -4.49 8.67 1.38
N LEU A 145 -3.87 8.12 0.32
CA LEU A 145 -2.52 7.56 0.37
C LEU A 145 -1.48 8.61 0.74
N THR A 146 -1.56 9.82 0.19
CA THR A 146 -0.65 10.92 0.54
C THR A 146 -0.75 11.27 2.02
N ILE A 147 -1.96 11.31 2.59
CA ILE A 147 -2.15 11.54 4.03
C ILE A 147 -1.49 10.42 4.84
N SER A 148 -1.77 9.16 4.49
CA SER A 148 -1.18 7.99 5.16
C SER A 148 0.35 7.99 5.11
N LEU A 149 0.92 8.24 3.93
CA LEU A 149 2.37 8.33 3.74
C LEU A 149 3.00 9.52 4.46
N THR A 150 2.27 10.62 4.62
CA THR A 150 2.73 11.75 5.43
C THR A 150 2.82 11.36 6.90
N LEU A 151 1.82 10.66 7.44
CA LEU A 151 1.85 10.15 8.81
C LEU A 151 3.02 9.17 9.02
N VAL A 152 3.22 8.25 8.07
CA VAL A 152 4.35 7.33 8.09
C VAL A 152 5.69 8.09 7.99
N SER A 153 5.74 9.18 7.22
CA SER A 153 6.94 10.03 7.12
C SER A 153 7.25 10.79 8.41
N ILE A 154 6.24 11.24 9.14
CA ILE A 154 6.42 11.82 10.48
C ILE A 154 7.04 10.78 11.43
N PHE A 155 6.56 9.54 11.38
CA PHE A 155 7.18 8.43 12.13
C PHE A 155 8.62 8.15 11.66
N GLY A 156 8.89 8.26 10.35
CA GLY A 156 10.24 8.18 9.81
C GLY A 156 11.17 9.30 10.32
N ALA A 157 10.67 10.52 10.45
CA ALA A 157 11.41 11.63 11.05
C ALA A 157 11.78 11.34 12.50
N TYR A 158 10.83 10.80 13.28
CA TYR A 158 11.06 10.33 14.64
C TYR A 158 12.16 9.25 14.69
N GLN A 159 12.13 8.27 13.78
CA GLN A 159 13.19 7.25 13.67
C GLN A 159 14.57 7.85 13.45
N PHE A 160 14.68 8.79 12.52
CA PHE A 160 15.94 9.43 12.16
C PHE A 160 16.52 10.25 13.32
N ILE A 161 15.70 11.15 13.88
CA ILE A 161 16.11 12.01 14.99
C ILE A 161 16.42 11.16 16.22
N GLY A 162 15.60 10.16 16.51
CA GLY A 162 15.78 9.28 17.65
C GLY A 162 17.11 8.54 17.60
N ASP A 163 17.43 7.92 16.46
CA ASP A 163 18.70 7.21 16.30
C ASP A 163 19.89 8.19 16.36
N LEU A 164 19.79 9.39 15.76
CA LEU A 164 20.81 10.44 15.89
C LEU A 164 21.06 10.83 17.35
N LEU A 165 20.02 10.97 18.16
CA LEU A 165 20.11 11.27 19.59
C LEU A 165 20.59 10.07 20.43
N GLY A 166 20.75 8.89 19.83
CA GLY A 166 21.21 7.68 20.51
C GLY A 166 20.10 6.92 21.23
N ILE A 167 18.83 7.17 20.89
CA ILE A 167 17.71 6.39 21.38
C ILE A 167 17.84 4.94 20.84
N PRO A 168 17.70 3.91 21.69
CA PRO A 168 17.83 2.52 21.26
C PRO A 168 16.83 2.14 20.15
N PHE A 169 17.25 1.28 19.23
CA PHE A 169 16.46 0.88 18.06
C PHE A 169 15.10 0.25 18.41
N ASN A 170 14.97 -0.36 19.59
CA ASN A 170 13.71 -0.89 20.11
C ASN A 170 12.64 0.20 20.33
N PHE A 171 13.05 1.42 20.72
CA PHE A 171 12.15 2.54 20.94
C PHE A 171 11.90 3.35 19.66
N THR A 172 12.89 3.44 18.78
CA THR A 172 12.70 4.10 17.48
C THR A 172 11.91 3.23 16.50
N GLY A 173 11.93 1.91 16.67
CA GLY A 173 11.37 0.95 15.71
C GLY A 173 12.22 0.81 14.44
N LEU A 174 13.42 1.37 14.45
CA LEU A 174 14.41 1.17 13.40
C LEU A 174 14.96 -0.26 13.49
N ARG A 175 15.31 -0.88 12.36
CA ARG A 175 16.10 -2.12 12.43
C ARG A 175 17.53 -1.79 12.78
N GLU A 176 18.14 -2.65 13.58
CA GLU A 176 19.55 -2.55 13.98
C GLU A 176 20.47 -2.33 12.77
N GLN A 177 20.26 -3.10 11.70
CA GLN A 177 21.03 -3.00 10.46
C GLN A 177 20.94 -1.62 9.77
N TYR A 178 19.95 -0.79 10.09
CA TYR A 178 19.75 0.54 9.49
C TYR A 178 20.14 1.70 10.43
N THR A 179 20.70 1.40 11.61
CA THR A 179 21.15 2.40 12.58
C THR A 179 22.43 3.11 12.12
N LYS A 180 22.69 4.27 12.71
CA LYS A 180 23.95 5.02 12.56
C LYS A 180 25.17 4.22 13.00
N ILE A 181 25.01 3.25 13.89
CA ILE A 181 26.12 2.39 14.37
C ILE A 181 26.68 1.57 13.20
N VAL A 182 25.80 1.09 12.31
CA VAL A 182 26.19 0.27 11.17
C VAL A 182 26.55 1.13 9.95
N PHE A 183 25.79 2.18 9.67
CA PHE A 183 25.94 2.96 8.43
C PHE A 183 26.59 4.34 8.60
N GLY A 184 26.97 4.74 9.81
CA GLY A 184 27.42 6.10 10.15
C GLY A 184 26.29 7.14 10.21
N ILE A 185 25.19 6.91 9.48
CA ILE A 185 23.98 7.75 9.42
C ILE A 185 22.76 6.83 9.48
N PRO A 186 21.69 7.17 10.22
CA PRO A 186 20.47 6.37 10.24
C PRO A 186 19.79 6.32 8.87
N ARG A 187 19.31 5.15 8.46
CA ARG A 187 18.53 4.96 7.23
C ARG A 187 17.06 4.71 7.55
N ILE A 188 16.20 5.68 7.26
CA ILE A 188 14.78 5.59 7.59
C ILE A 188 14.10 4.48 6.79
N GLN A 189 13.39 3.59 7.48
CA GLN A 189 12.45 2.63 6.89
C GLN A 189 10.98 2.95 7.23
N ALA A 190 10.75 3.83 8.20
CA ALA A 190 9.44 4.12 8.80
C ALA A 190 8.72 2.83 9.19
N THR A 191 7.55 2.57 8.59
CA THR A 191 6.76 1.35 8.79
C THR A 191 7.03 0.29 7.72
N ALA A 192 7.93 0.52 6.77
CA ALA A 192 8.29 -0.45 5.73
C ALA A 192 9.32 -1.48 6.22
N LEU A 193 9.48 -2.58 5.47
CA LEU A 193 10.52 -3.56 5.78
C LEU A 193 11.94 -3.09 5.48
N GLU A 194 12.08 -2.25 4.44
CA GLU A 194 13.36 -1.71 4.00
C GLU A 194 13.23 -0.23 3.58
N PRO A 195 14.30 0.57 3.72
CA PRO A 195 14.34 1.96 3.27
C PRO A 195 14.00 2.15 1.78
N LEU A 196 14.37 1.19 0.92
CA LEU A 196 14.07 1.25 -0.51
C LEU A 196 12.57 1.22 -0.80
N TYR A 197 11.83 0.31 -0.15
CA TYR A 197 10.37 0.23 -0.31
C TYR A 197 9.70 1.51 0.17
N PHE A 198 10.13 2.04 1.31
CA PHE A 198 9.61 3.31 1.83
C PHE A 198 9.89 4.47 0.87
N ALA A 199 11.12 4.61 0.39
CA ALA A 199 11.51 5.63 -0.58
C ALA A 199 10.69 5.55 -1.88
N GLY A 200 10.45 4.34 -2.39
CA GLY A 200 9.60 4.12 -3.56
C GLY A 200 8.15 4.55 -3.35
N MET A 201 7.59 4.30 -2.16
CA MET A 201 6.23 4.76 -1.83
C MET A 201 6.13 6.29 -1.76
N LEU A 202 7.19 6.98 -1.32
CA LEU A 202 7.23 8.45 -1.23
C LEU A 202 7.18 9.16 -2.59
N PHE A 203 7.50 8.48 -3.69
CA PHE A 203 7.34 9.07 -5.03
C PHE A 203 5.91 9.53 -5.28
N LEU A 204 4.91 8.75 -4.88
CA LEU A 204 3.51 9.09 -5.11
C LEU A 204 3.11 10.43 -4.46
N PRO A 205 3.31 10.66 -3.15
CA PRO A 205 2.97 11.93 -2.52
C PRO A 205 3.89 13.07 -2.96
N ILE A 206 5.17 12.81 -3.26
CA ILE A 206 6.10 13.82 -3.80
C ILE A 206 5.61 14.33 -5.16
N PHE A 207 5.37 13.43 -6.12
CA PHE A 207 4.89 13.80 -7.44
C PHE A 207 3.47 14.38 -7.39
N ALA A 208 2.59 13.86 -6.54
CA ALA A 208 1.28 14.45 -6.33
C ALA A 208 1.40 15.91 -5.86
N SER A 209 2.25 16.18 -4.86
CA SER A 209 2.46 17.54 -4.36
C SER A 209 3.01 18.48 -5.44
N LEU A 210 3.98 18.03 -6.24
CA LEU A 210 4.56 18.77 -7.37
C LEU A 210 3.52 19.08 -8.47
N ILE A 211 2.70 18.10 -8.82
CA ILE A 211 1.64 18.26 -9.82
C ILE A 211 0.61 19.26 -9.32
N PHE A 212 0.15 19.15 -8.06
CA PHE A 212 -0.82 20.07 -7.49
C PHE A 212 -0.28 21.51 -7.39
N THR A 213 1.00 21.72 -7.06
CA THR A 213 1.60 23.07 -7.06
C THR A 213 1.72 23.64 -8.46
N SER A 214 2.14 22.83 -9.44
CA SER A 214 2.47 23.29 -10.80
C SER A 214 1.24 23.47 -11.69
N PHE A 215 0.24 22.58 -11.60
CA PHE A 215 -0.97 22.65 -12.42
C PHE A 215 -1.96 23.72 -11.97
N HIS A 216 -2.03 24.01 -10.66
CA HIS A 216 -2.86 25.11 -10.16
C HIS A 216 -2.44 26.46 -10.77
N GLN A 217 -1.13 26.67 -10.96
CA GLN A 217 -0.58 27.89 -11.53
C GLN A 217 -0.78 28.02 -13.05
N ARG A 218 -0.80 26.90 -13.80
CA ARG A 218 -0.93 26.91 -15.27
C ARG A 218 -2.38 26.96 -15.77
N ILE A 219 -3.33 26.33 -15.08
CA ILE A 219 -4.73 26.20 -15.56
C ILE A 219 -5.61 27.37 -15.11
N ILE A 220 -5.30 28.02 -13.97
CA ILE A 220 -6.12 29.12 -13.44
C ILE A 220 -5.26 30.33 -13.07
N PRO A 221 -4.72 31.07 -14.06
CA PRO A 221 -3.88 32.23 -13.80
C PRO A 221 -4.63 33.41 -13.15
N LYS A 222 -5.98 33.36 -13.06
CA LYS A 222 -6.83 34.47 -12.58
C LYS A 222 -7.38 34.31 -11.16
N ILE A 223 -7.19 33.16 -10.50
CA ILE A 223 -7.55 33.04 -9.09
C ILE A 223 -6.32 33.42 -8.28
N LYS A 224 -6.41 34.50 -7.49
CA LYS A 224 -5.36 34.87 -6.53
C LYS A 224 -5.00 33.62 -5.73
N PRO A 225 -3.72 33.19 -5.71
CA PRO A 225 -3.33 32.00 -4.99
C PRO A 225 -3.78 32.20 -3.54
N ILE A 226 -4.62 31.31 -3.03
CA ILE A 226 -4.95 31.29 -1.61
C ILE A 226 -3.62 30.99 -0.90
N PRO A 227 -3.03 31.94 -0.16
CA PRO A 227 -1.63 31.85 0.26
C PRO A 227 -1.36 30.64 1.17
N ASN A 228 -2.37 30.10 1.84
CA ASN A 228 -2.25 28.93 2.71
C ASN A 228 -2.15 27.58 1.99
N ILE A 229 -2.71 27.41 0.78
CA ILE A 229 -2.71 26.11 0.10
C ILE A 229 -1.40 25.88 -0.65
N LEU A 230 -0.84 26.94 -1.25
CA LEU A 230 0.44 26.85 -1.95
C LEU A 230 1.61 26.63 -0.99
N THR A 231 1.64 27.35 0.13
CA THR A 231 2.66 27.19 1.19
C THR A 231 2.56 25.84 1.89
N SER A 232 1.34 25.31 2.08
CA SER A 232 1.14 23.96 2.63
C SER A 232 1.64 22.85 1.69
N ASN A 233 1.52 23.02 0.37
CA ASN A 233 1.97 21.99 -0.57
C ASN A 233 3.48 22.04 -0.81
N THR A 234 4.11 23.23 -0.82
CA THR A 234 5.57 23.36 -0.94
C THR A 234 6.29 22.86 0.30
N SER A 235 5.78 23.18 1.50
CA SER A 235 6.32 22.65 2.76
C SER A 235 6.19 21.13 2.83
N LEU A 236 5.04 20.57 2.41
CA LEU A 236 4.86 19.12 2.31
C LEU A 236 5.85 18.48 1.33
N PHE A 237 6.02 19.08 0.14
CA PHE A 237 6.99 18.61 -0.84
C PHE A 237 8.42 18.58 -0.27
N ILE A 238 8.85 19.68 0.37
CA ILE A 238 10.17 19.78 1.00
C ILE A 238 10.32 18.73 2.09
N PHE A 239 9.33 18.60 2.98
CA PHE A 239 9.34 17.61 4.05
C PHE A 239 9.49 16.19 3.51
N LEU A 240 8.65 15.79 2.56
CA LEU A 240 8.70 14.44 1.97
C LEU A 240 10.01 14.19 1.22
N THR A 241 10.59 15.22 0.58
CA THR A 241 11.88 15.12 -0.10
C THR A 241 13.02 14.92 0.89
N ILE A 242 13.00 15.63 2.03
CA ILE A 242 13.99 15.43 3.11
C ILE A 242 13.89 14.00 3.65
N ILE A 243 12.67 13.52 3.91
CA ILE A 243 12.46 12.14 4.39
C ILE A 243 12.93 11.12 3.35
N PHE A 244 12.64 11.35 2.06
CA PHE A 244 13.13 10.52 0.97
C PHE A 244 14.66 10.45 0.97
N LEU A 245 15.36 11.59 1.07
CA LEU A 245 16.82 11.63 1.10
C LEU A 245 17.38 10.90 2.35
N ALA A 246 16.71 11.02 3.49
CA ALA A 246 17.09 10.37 4.74
C ALA A 246 16.87 8.84 4.74
N THR A 247 16.17 8.28 3.74
CA THR A 247 16.20 6.83 3.50
C THR A 247 17.56 6.34 3.00
N TYR A 248 18.34 7.24 2.37
CA TYR A 248 19.64 6.98 1.76
C TYR A 248 19.67 5.75 0.82
N SER A 249 18.59 5.56 0.06
CA SER A 249 18.48 4.47 -0.90
C SER A 249 19.05 4.87 -2.28
N LYS A 250 20.23 4.35 -2.62
CA LYS A 250 20.89 4.61 -3.92
C LYS A 250 20.00 4.24 -5.10
N ALA A 251 19.34 3.08 -5.04
CA ALA A 251 18.44 2.63 -6.09
C ALA A 251 17.22 3.56 -6.24
N ALA A 252 16.66 4.07 -5.14
CA ALA A 252 15.57 5.03 -5.22
C ALA A 252 16.01 6.35 -5.87
N ILE A 253 17.21 6.85 -5.57
CA ILE A 253 17.75 8.06 -6.22
C ILE A 253 17.89 7.86 -7.74
N ILE A 254 18.40 6.70 -8.18
CA ILE A 254 18.51 6.37 -9.61
C ILE A 254 17.11 6.36 -10.27
N ILE A 255 16.12 5.75 -9.62
CA ILE A 255 14.74 5.74 -10.12
C ILE A 255 14.17 7.16 -10.20
N LEU A 256 14.40 8.00 -9.20
CA LEU A 256 13.97 9.40 -9.20
C LEU A 256 14.54 10.15 -10.41
N VAL A 257 15.84 10.01 -10.67
CA VAL A 257 16.51 10.63 -11.81
C VAL A 257 15.91 10.15 -13.12
N LEU A 258 15.69 8.84 -13.27
CA LEU A 258 15.08 8.25 -14.46
C LEU A 258 13.66 8.77 -14.69
N VAL A 259 12.84 8.85 -13.63
CA VAL A 259 11.47 9.38 -13.71
C VAL A 259 11.48 10.86 -14.09
N LEU A 260 12.40 11.66 -13.54
CA LEU A 260 12.56 13.07 -13.91
C LEU A 260 12.99 13.23 -15.39
N ILE A 261 13.90 12.40 -15.88
CA ILE A 261 14.30 12.39 -17.30
C ILE A 261 13.10 12.05 -18.18
N LEU A 262 12.35 10.99 -17.86
CA LEU A 262 11.14 10.63 -18.62
C LEU A 262 10.09 11.75 -18.60
N LEU A 263 9.93 12.44 -17.47
CA LEU A 263 9.02 13.57 -17.35
C LEU A 263 9.48 14.76 -18.19
N LEU A 264 10.78 15.08 -18.21
CA LEU A 264 11.34 16.12 -19.07
C LEU A 264 11.17 15.78 -20.55
N ILE A 265 11.42 14.52 -20.94
CA ILE A 265 11.16 14.02 -22.29
C ILE A 265 9.68 14.20 -22.64
N PHE A 266 8.77 13.76 -21.76
CA PHE A 266 7.33 13.92 -21.95
C PHE A 266 6.90 15.38 -22.10
N LEU A 267 7.46 16.29 -21.29
CA LEU A 267 7.18 17.74 -21.40
C LEU A 267 7.80 18.37 -22.65
N SER A 268 8.92 17.83 -23.16
CA SER A 268 9.57 18.29 -24.39
C SER A 268 8.78 17.92 -25.64
N PHE A 269 8.02 16.82 -25.58
CA PHE A 269 6.96 16.54 -26.54
C PHE A 269 5.85 17.55 -26.31
N LYS A 270 6.00 18.71 -26.95
CA LYS A 270 4.99 19.78 -27.01
C LYS A 270 3.67 19.12 -27.38
N VAL A 271 2.77 18.99 -26.41
CA VAL A 271 1.40 18.56 -26.69
C VAL A 271 0.82 19.69 -27.54
N ASN A 272 0.76 19.46 -28.86
CA ASN A 272 -0.05 20.24 -29.78
C ASN A 272 -1.50 20.08 -29.32
N THR A 273 -1.86 20.86 -28.32
CA THR A 273 -3.23 21.03 -27.84
C THR A 273 -3.90 22.00 -28.80
N ASN A 274 -4.13 21.54 -30.02
CA ASN A 274 -5.23 22.04 -30.83
C ASN A 274 -6.48 21.30 -30.35
N LEU A 275 -7.05 21.75 -29.24
CA LEU A 275 -8.41 21.48 -28.81
C LEU A 275 -9.15 22.81 -28.76
#